data_AF-A0A936SUN5-F1
#
_entry.id   AF-A0A936SUN5-F1
#
_cell.length_a   1.000
_cell.length_b   1.000
_cell.length_c   1.000
_cell.angle_alpha   90.00
_cell.angle_beta   90.00
_cell.angle_gamma   90.00
#
_symmetry.space_group_name_H-M   'P 1'
#
loop_
_entity.id
_entity.type
_entity.pdbx_description
1 polymer ?
#
loop_
_entity_poly.entity_id
_entity_poly.type
_entity_poly.pdbx_seq_one_letter_code
_entity_poly.pdbx_strand_id
1 'polypeptide(L)'
;MTTQGLLVKGTHGEDYLLTTEANRGMRTHRLVVLKKVNDQWKSVEGTEELVCREGLIGAFVDFFVDLCRVLNSSGHQQTSETASIQQSSIGCGQLVEPAVLPQGRT
;
A
#
# COMPACT_ATOMS: atom_id res chain seq x y z
N MET A 1 -13.82 15.20 24.89
CA MET A 1 -14.24 14.39 23.72
C MET A 1 -12.99 14.09 22.91
N THR A 2 -12.76 12.84 22.52
CA THR A 2 -11.67 12.45 21.62
C THR A 2 -12.14 12.63 20.18
N THR A 3 -11.59 13.62 19.48
CA THR A 3 -11.89 13.83 18.05
C THR A 3 -11.20 12.75 17.23
N GLN A 4 -11.99 11.97 16.47
CA GLN A 4 -11.47 10.92 15.59
C GLN A 4 -11.34 11.46 14.16
N GLY A 5 -10.34 10.99 13.44
CA GLY A 5 -10.08 11.41 12.07
C GLY A 5 -8.75 10.89 11.56
N LEU A 6 -8.43 11.27 10.33
CA LEU A 6 -7.14 10.97 9.72
C LEU A 6 -6.14 12.06 10.12
N LEU A 7 -5.12 11.70 10.88
CA LEU A 7 -4.02 12.58 11.24
C LEU A 7 -3.06 12.70 10.06
N VAL A 8 -2.73 13.93 9.68
CA VAL A 8 -1.81 14.22 8.58
C VAL A 8 -0.83 15.31 8.98
N LYS A 9 0.42 15.14 8.57
CA LYS A 9 1.48 16.13 8.75
C LYS A 9 1.52 17.10 7.57
N GLY A 10 1.50 18.40 7.88
CA GLY A 10 1.76 19.47 6.93
C GLY A 10 3.22 19.52 6.50
N THR A 11 3.49 20.31 5.47
CA THR A 11 4.84 20.49 4.90
C THR A 11 5.84 21.10 5.87
N HIS A 12 5.38 21.85 6.88
CA HIS A 12 6.23 22.43 7.92
C HIS A 12 6.11 21.68 9.24
N GLY A 13 5.60 20.44 9.22
CA GLY A 13 5.49 19.57 10.39
C GLY A 13 4.26 19.82 11.27
N GLU A 14 3.35 20.70 10.85
CA GLU A 14 2.10 20.97 11.55
C GLU A 14 1.21 19.72 11.58
N ASP A 15 0.44 19.55 12.65
CA ASP A 15 -0.54 18.46 12.74
C ASP A 15 -1.90 18.95 12.25
N TYR A 16 -2.44 18.28 11.22
CA TYR A 16 -3.80 18.45 10.73
C TYR A 16 -4.60 17.17 10.97
N LEU A 17 -5.90 17.32 11.25
CA LEU A 17 -6.84 16.22 11.40
C LEU A 17 -7.97 16.42 10.39
N LEU A 18 -8.07 15.50 9.43
CA LEU A 18 -9.23 15.42 8.54
C LEU A 18 -10.32 14.62 9.27
N THR A 19 -11.47 15.25 9.50
CA THR A 19 -12.59 14.61 10.20
C THR A 19 -13.92 14.97 9.53
N THR A 20 -15.02 14.45 10.07
CA THR A 20 -16.37 14.71 9.59
C THR A 20 -17.21 15.31 10.69
N GLU A 21 -17.98 16.34 10.38
CA GLU A 21 -19.01 16.88 11.25
C GLU A 21 -20.39 16.62 10.67
N ALA A 22 -21.36 16.35 11.54
CA ALA A 22 -22.74 16.22 11.13
C ALA A 22 -23.25 17.59 10.66
N ASN A 23 -23.80 17.65 9.46
CA ASN A 23 -24.39 18.88 8.95
C ASN A 23 -25.73 19.09 9.67
N ARG A 24 -25.79 20.07 10.57
CA ARG A 24 -26.96 20.27 11.45
C ARG A 24 -28.23 20.47 10.61
N GLY A 25 -29.18 19.55 10.72
CA GLY A 25 -30.45 19.57 9.98
C GLY A 25 -30.46 18.76 8.68
N MET A 26 -29.36 18.12 8.29
CA MET A 26 -29.27 17.21 7.13
C MET A 26 -28.73 15.85 7.54
N ARG A 27 -29.11 14.78 6.81
CA ARG A 27 -28.52 13.43 6.97
C ARG A 27 -27.16 13.30 6.28
N THR A 28 -26.40 14.38 6.20
CA THR A 28 -25.13 14.44 5.48
C THR A 28 -24.01 14.83 6.43
N HIS A 29 -22.81 14.34 6.14
CA HIS A 29 -21.60 14.71 6.85
C HIS A 29 -20.80 15.69 6.00
N ARG A 30 -20.21 16.70 6.65
CA ARG A 30 -19.26 17.61 6.02
C ARG A 30 -17.85 17.21 6.43
N LEU A 31 -16.97 17.09 5.45
CA LEU A 31 -15.54 16.95 5.69
C LEU A 31 -14.99 18.28 6.22
N VAL A 32 -14.29 18.24 7.35
CA VAL A 32 -13.67 19.41 7.97
C VAL A 32 -12.21 19.12 8.30
N VAL A 33 -11.41 20.18 8.29
CA VAL A 33 -9.98 20.11 8.63
C VAL A 33 -9.77 20.85 9.93
N LEU A 34 -9.16 20.17 10.90
CA LEU A 34 -8.70 20.78 12.14
C LEU A 34 -7.18 20.88 12.13
N LYS A 35 -6.63 21.95 12.70
CA LYS A 35 -5.20 22.14 12.92
C LYS A 35 -4.90 22.09 14.40
N LYS A 36 -3.81 21.43 14.80
CA LYS A 36 -3.36 21.41 16.19
C LYS A 36 -2.63 22.72 16.50
N VAL A 37 -3.17 23.50 17.42
CA VAL A 37 -2.59 24.76 17.90
C VAL A 37 -2.61 24.75 19.42
N ASN A 38 -1.44 24.84 20.06
CA ASN A 38 -1.29 24.78 21.52
C ASN A 38 -1.99 23.56 22.15
N ASP A 39 -1.74 22.37 21.58
CA ASP A 39 -2.36 21.09 21.98
C ASP A 39 -3.89 21.02 21.88
N GLN A 40 -4.51 21.97 21.18
CA GLN A 40 -5.94 21.98 20.91
C GLN A 40 -6.22 21.91 19.41
N TRP A 41 -7.24 21.14 19.04
CA TRP A 41 -7.74 21.08 17.67
C TRP A 41 -8.63 22.28 17.38
N LYS A 42 -8.29 23.06 16.36
CA LYS A 42 -9.05 24.24 15.91
C LYS A 42 -9.44 24.09 14.46
N SER A 43 -10.65 24.54 14.11
CA SER A 43 -11.09 24.54 12.70
C SER A 43 -10.16 25.41 11.86
N VAL A 44 -9.79 24.90 10.69
CA VAL A 44 -9.19 25.70 9.63
C VAL A 44 -10.33 26.30 8.81
N GLU A 45 -10.29 27.59 8.54
CA GLU A 45 -11.33 28.31 7.82
C GLU A 45 -10.74 29.07 6.62
N GLY A 46 -11.56 29.35 5.61
CA GLY A 46 -11.17 30.14 4.44
C GLY A 46 -10.29 29.38 3.45
N THR A 47 -9.38 30.08 2.78
CA THR A 47 -8.57 29.50 1.69
C THR A 47 -7.67 28.35 2.17
N GLU A 48 -7.17 28.43 3.41
CA GLU A 48 -6.37 27.35 4.02
C GLU A 48 -7.19 26.07 4.17
N GLU A 49 -8.50 26.16 4.44
CA GLU A 49 -9.39 24.99 4.54
C GLU A 49 -9.43 24.22 3.21
N LEU A 50 -9.58 24.93 2.08
CA LEU A 50 -9.68 24.31 0.76
C LEU A 50 -8.37 23.62 0.37
N VAL A 51 -7.24 24.32 0.51
CA VAL A 51 -5.92 23.78 0.16
C VAL A 51 -5.57 22.58 1.03
N CYS A 52 -5.80 22.67 2.34
CA CYS A 52 -5.60 21.53 3.22
C CYS A 52 -6.51 20.37 2.84
N ARG A 53 -7.80 20.61 2.58
CA ARG A 53 -8.73 19.55 2.22
C ARG A 53 -8.32 18.82 0.93
N GLU A 54 -7.95 19.56 -0.10
CA GLU A 54 -7.50 18.99 -1.37
C GLU A 54 -6.20 18.20 -1.20
N GLY A 55 -5.23 18.75 -0.47
CA GLY A 55 -3.98 18.04 -0.16
C GLY A 55 -4.21 16.74 0.62
N LEU A 56 -5.13 16.75 1.58
CA LEU A 56 -5.47 15.59 2.40
C LEU A 56 -6.18 14.50 1.59
N ILE A 57 -7.09 14.89 0.69
CA ILE A 57 -7.75 13.96 -0.25
C ILE A 57 -6.71 13.37 -1.21
N GLY A 58 -5.81 14.18 -1.75
CA GLY A 58 -4.72 13.73 -2.61
C GLY A 58 -3.85 12.67 -1.93
N ALA A 59 -3.36 12.96 -0.73
CA ALA A 59 -2.55 12.03 0.06
C ALA A 59 -3.29 10.71 0.37
N PHE A 60 -4.60 10.78 0.63
CA PHE A 60 -5.42 9.59 0.85
C PHE A 60 -5.52 8.73 -0.42
N VAL A 61 -5.77 9.36 -1.58
CA VAL A 61 -5.79 8.66 -2.87
C VAL A 61 -4.44 8.02 -3.16
N ASP A 62 -3.34 8.75 -2.98
CA ASP A 62 -1.98 8.24 -3.18
C ASP A 62 -1.69 7.03 -2.31
N PHE A 63 -2.08 7.06 -1.03
CA PHE A 63 -1.95 5.91 -0.13
C PHE A 63 -2.67 4.67 -0.66
N PHE A 64 -3.92 4.80 -1.12
CA PHE A 64 -4.65 3.65 -1.68
C PHE A 64 -4.05 3.16 -2.98
N VAL A 65 -3.58 4.06 -3.84
CA VAL A 65 -2.89 3.71 -5.08
C VAL A 65 -1.63 2.90 -4.78
N ASP A 66 -0.80 3.36 -3.84
CA ASP A 66 0.43 2.67 -3.46
C ASP A 66 0.16 1.35 -2.74
N LEU A 67 -0.85 1.29 -1.88
CA LEU A 67 -1.31 0.03 -1.30
C LEU A 67 -1.71 -0.98 -2.38
N CYS A 68 -2.50 -0.55 -3.37
CA CYS A 68 -2.90 -1.40 -4.49
C CYS A 68 -1.68 -1.89 -5.29
N ARG A 69 -0.70 -1.02 -5.53
CA ARG A 69 0.55 -1.38 -6.22
C ARG A 69 1.31 -2.48 -5.48
N VAL A 70 1.46 -2.34 -4.15
CA VAL A 70 2.14 -3.33 -3.30
C VAL A 70 1.39 -4.67 -3.30
N LEU A 71 0.06 -4.65 -3.20
CA LEU A 71 -0.74 -5.88 -3.22
C LEU A 71 -0.68 -6.58 -4.59
N ASN A 72 -0.67 -5.82 -5.69
CA ASN A 72 -0.59 -6.39 -7.03
C ASN A 72 0.81 -6.89 -7.41
N SER A 73 1.88 -6.28 -6.88
CA SER A 73 3.26 -6.74 -7.09
C SER A 73 3.59 -7.98 -6.25
N SER A 74 3.07 -8.07 -5.03
CA SER A 74 3.28 -9.23 -4.15
C SER A 74 2.63 -10.53 -4.69
N GLY A 75 1.52 -10.43 -5.43
CA GLY A 75 0.92 -11.57 -6.13
C GLY A 75 1.80 -12.15 -7.26
N HIS A 76 2.65 -11.33 -7.89
CA HIS A 76 3.58 -11.78 -8.94
C HIS A 76 4.82 -12.50 -8.39
N GLN A 77 5.23 -12.19 -7.16
CA GLN A 77 6.36 -12.89 -6.52
C GLN A 77 5.95 -14.29 -6.01
N GLN A 78 4.75 -14.46 -5.45
CA GLN A 78 4.28 -15.77 -5.00
C GLN A 78 4.04 -16.77 -6.14
N THR A 79 3.64 -16.30 -7.32
CA THR A 79 3.44 -17.16 -8.51
C THR A 79 4.75 -17.56 -9.19
N SER A 80 5.80 -16.72 -9.11
CA SER A 80 7.12 -17.06 -9.66
C SER A 80 7.90 -18.05 -8.77
N GLU A 81 7.77 -17.94 -7.45
CA GLU A 81 8.38 -18.90 -6.51
C GLU A 81 7.71 -20.28 -6.57
N THR A 82 6.39 -20.36 -6.80
CA THR A 82 5.71 -21.65 -6.98
C THR A 82 5.95 -22.29 -8.34
N ALA A 83 6.11 -21.51 -9.42
CA ALA A 83 6.43 -22.04 -10.75
C ALA A 83 7.87 -22.58 -10.85
N SER A 84 8.82 -22.00 -10.11
CA SER A 84 10.23 -22.45 -10.12
C SER A 84 10.50 -23.71 -9.28
N ILE A 85 9.65 -24.01 -8.30
CA ILE A 85 9.77 -25.24 -7.49
C ILE A 85 9.22 -26.47 -8.25
N GLN A 86 8.31 -26.30 -9.19
CA GLN A 86 7.68 -27.43 -9.90
C GLN A 86 8.50 -27.96 -11.09
N GLN A 87 9.55 -27.26 -11.54
CA GLN A 87 10.40 -27.70 -12.66
C GLN A 87 11.62 -28.55 -12.27
N SER A 88 11.92 -28.73 -10.97
CA SER A 88 13.11 -29.46 -10.52
C SER A 88 12.86 -30.94 -10.15
N SER A 89 11.65 -31.47 -10.32
CA SER A 89 11.33 -32.86 -9.95
C SER A 89 10.70 -33.67 -11.09
N ILE A 90 11.36 -33.78 -12.25
CA ILE A 90 11.06 -34.84 -13.22
C ILE A 90 12.38 -35.50 -13.67
N GLY A 91 12.74 -36.56 -12.92
CA GLY A 91 13.27 -37.83 -13.41
C GLY A 91 14.63 -37.87 -14.11
N CYS A 92 15.60 -38.55 -13.48
CA CYS A 92 16.11 -39.82 -14.04
C CYS A 92 16.98 -40.53 -12.99
N GLY A 93 16.39 -41.53 -12.32
CA GLY A 93 17.19 -42.61 -11.75
C GLY A 93 17.47 -43.61 -12.86
N GLN A 94 18.72 -43.76 -13.27
CA GLN A 94 19.16 -44.99 -13.90
C GLN A 94 20.56 -45.39 -13.42
N LEU A 95 20.55 -46.53 -12.74
CA LEU A 95 21.66 -47.29 -12.20
C LEU A 95 22.70 -47.67 -13.28
N VAL A 96 23.96 -47.59 -12.85
CA VAL A 96 25.06 -48.55 -13.08
C VAL A 96 25.68 -48.62 -14.50
N GLU A 97 26.89 -48.08 -14.56
CA GLU A 97 27.94 -48.39 -15.53
C GLU A 97 28.32 -49.88 -15.48
N PRO A 98 28.65 -50.49 -16.64
CA PRO A 98 29.93 -51.19 -16.68
C PRO A 98 30.73 -50.93 -17.96
N ALA A 99 32.05 -50.86 -17.75
CA ALA A 99 33.11 -50.71 -18.73
C ALA A 99 33.28 -51.93 -19.68
N VAL A 100 33.86 -51.69 -20.87
CA VAL A 100 35.03 -52.37 -21.51
C VAL A 100 35.05 -52.17 -23.06
N LEU A 101 36.20 -51.72 -23.60
CA LEU A 101 36.65 -51.55 -25.02
C LEU A 101 36.97 -52.91 -25.74
N PRO A 102 37.49 -53.01 -27.01
CA PRO A 102 37.44 -52.20 -28.26
C PRO A 102 37.17 -53.05 -29.56
N GLN A 103 37.33 -52.40 -30.74
CA GLN A 103 37.70 -52.94 -32.09
C GLN A 103 36.62 -53.10 -33.17
N GLY A 104 36.97 -52.66 -34.40
CA GLY A 104 36.42 -53.21 -35.64
C GLY A 104 36.30 -52.21 -36.79
N ARG A 105 37.39 -52.00 -37.53
CA ARG A 105 37.45 -51.27 -38.80
C ARG A 105 37.03 -52.22 -39.94
N THR A 106 36.14 -51.80 -40.82
CA THR A 106 36.21 -52.08 -42.27
C THR A 106 35.43 -51.01 -43.01
#